data_AF-A0A7I0NQB4-F1
#
_entry.id   AF-A0A7I0NQB4-F1
#
_cell.length_a   1.000
_cell.length_b   1.000
_cell.length_c   1.000
_cell.angle_alpha   90.00
_cell.angle_beta   90.00
_cell.angle_gamma   90.00
#
_symmetry.space_group_name_H-M   'P 1'
#
loop_
_entity.id
_entity.type
_entity.pdbx_description
1 polymer ?
#
loop_
_entity_poly.entity_id
_entity_poly.type
_entity_poly.pdbx_seq_one_letter_code
_entity_poly.pdbx_strand_id
1 'polypeptide(L)'
;MIDTFENEFFGIGIQNGKTPENLGVLWRSAQNMGASFIFTIGNRYAKQACDTHNAVAAMPYFHYDTFDDFYKHLPKGAMLVGVEMDERAEPLETFHHPKRCVYLLGAEDHGLSKKAIEKSHRLVQFSSTYSLNVAVAGSIVLYDRGIGKPRFIR
;
A
#
# COMPACT_ATOMS: atom_id res chain seq x y z
N MET A 1 -5.46 -17.79 -12.94
CA MET A 1 -5.76 -17.04 -14.18
C MET A 1 -6.28 -15.69 -13.72
N ILE A 2 -5.73 -14.57 -14.21
CA ILE A 2 -6.28 -13.24 -13.87
C ILE A 2 -7.61 -13.15 -14.61
N ASP A 3 -8.71 -13.10 -13.87
CA ASP A 3 -10.04 -12.92 -14.46
C ASP A 3 -10.23 -11.44 -14.79
N THR A 4 -10.08 -11.08 -16.06
CA THR A 4 -10.28 -9.70 -16.53
C THR A 4 -11.74 -9.25 -16.53
N PHE A 5 -12.69 -10.15 -16.25
CA PHE A 5 -14.10 -9.82 -16.04
C PHE A 5 -14.37 -9.40 -14.58
N GLU A 6 -13.49 -9.74 -13.64
CA GLU A 6 -13.50 -9.16 -12.30
C GLU A 6 -12.86 -7.76 -12.33
N ASN A 7 -13.69 -6.73 -12.22
CA ASN A 7 -13.27 -5.32 -12.17
C ASN A 7 -12.66 -4.93 -10.81
N GLU A 8 -11.75 -5.74 -10.28
CA GLU A 8 -11.10 -5.56 -8.98
C GLU A 8 -9.57 -5.64 -9.12
N PHE A 9 -8.85 -4.66 -8.56
CA PHE A 9 -7.41 -4.74 -8.43
C PHE A 9 -6.95 -3.87 -7.28
N PHE A 10 -5.80 -4.20 -6.71
CA PHE A 10 -5.15 -3.30 -5.78
C PHE A 10 -3.64 -3.36 -5.87
N GLY A 11 -3.00 -2.22 -5.62
CA GLY A 11 -1.57 -2.13 -5.42
C GLY A 11 -1.24 -1.65 -4.02
N ILE A 12 -0.02 -1.90 -3.57
CA ILE A 12 0.49 -1.37 -2.30
C ILE A 12 1.91 -0.87 -2.47
N GLY A 13 2.22 0.25 -1.84
CA GLY A 13 3.54 0.84 -1.94
C GLY A 13 3.84 1.77 -0.79
N ILE A 14 5.10 2.21 -0.76
CA ILE A 14 5.64 3.00 0.33
C ILE A 14 6.34 4.25 -0.18
N GLN A 15 6.09 5.36 0.51
CA GLN A 15 6.78 6.62 0.30
C GLN A 15 8.01 6.69 1.23
N ASN A 16 9.18 7.00 0.67
CA ASN A 16 10.43 7.21 1.40
C ASN A 16 10.83 6.04 2.32
N GLY A 17 10.61 4.80 1.87
CA GLY A 17 11.04 3.60 2.60
C GLY A 17 12.54 3.62 2.91
N LYS A 18 12.91 3.35 4.16
CA LYS A 18 14.28 3.54 4.68
C LYS A 18 15.09 2.25 4.67
N THR A 19 14.49 1.16 5.14
CA THR A 19 15.18 -0.13 5.34
C THR A 19 14.73 -1.16 4.31
N PRO A 20 15.66 -1.81 3.60
CA PRO A 20 15.32 -2.88 2.66
C PRO A 20 14.64 -4.09 3.33
N GLU A 21 14.86 -4.32 4.63
CA GLU A 21 14.23 -5.39 5.39
C GLU A 21 12.71 -5.21 5.45
N ASN A 22 12.24 -4.00 5.79
CA ASN A 22 10.82 -3.68 5.85
C ASN A 22 10.15 -3.79 4.48
N LEU A 23 10.85 -3.34 3.43
CA LEU A 23 10.39 -3.48 2.05
C LEU A 23 10.22 -4.96 1.69
N GLY A 24 11.19 -5.81 2.00
CA GLY A 24 11.11 -7.25 1.73
C GLY A 24 9.92 -7.93 2.41
N VAL A 25 9.66 -7.61 3.69
CA VAL A 25 8.50 -8.14 4.42
C VAL A 25 7.19 -7.66 3.78
N LEU A 26 7.08 -6.36 3.45
CA LEU A 26 5.89 -5.82 2.81
C LEU A 26 5.62 -6.44 1.44
N TRP A 27 6.65 -6.63 0.61
CA TRP A 27 6.54 -7.30 -0.70
C TRP A 27 6.09 -8.75 -0.58
N ARG A 28 6.65 -9.47 0.40
CA ARG A 28 6.23 -10.84 0.69
C ARG A 28 4.76 -10.88 1.10
N SER A 29 4.30 -9.98 1.97
CA SER A 29 2.88 -9.89 2.34
C SER A 29 2.02 -9.53 1.13
N ALA A 30 2.41 -8.54 0.35
CA ALA A 30 1.69 -8.12 -0.87
C ALA A 30 1.51 -9.28 -1.85
N GLN A 31 2.57 -10.04 -2.12
CA GLN A 31 2.53 -11.21 -3.01
C GLN A 31 1.61 -12.30 -2.47
N ASN A 32 1.73 -12.65 -1.18
CA ASN A 32 0.93 -13.72 -0.59
C ASN A 32 -0.55 -13.35 -0.42
N MET A 33 -0.88 -12.06 -0.44
CA MET A 33 -2.24 -11.56 -0.21
C MET A 33 -2.92 -11.03 -1.48
N GLY A 34 -2.32 -11.29 -2.64
CA GLY A 34 -2.95 -11.07 -3.94
C GLY A 34 -2.85 -9.64 -4.47
N ALA A 35 -1.86 -8.85 -4.04
CA ALA A 35 -1.60 -7.55 -4.64
C ALA A 35 -1.30 -7.71 -6.14
N SER A 36 -1.85 -6.82 -6.95
CA SER A 36 -1.66 -6.83 -8.40
C SER A 36 -0.32 -6.21 -8.81
N PHE A 37 0.20 -5.28 -8.00
CA PHE A 37 1.49 -4.65 -8.20
C PHE A 37 1.99 -4.00 -6.90
N ILE A 38 3.29 -3.73 -6.89
CA ILE A 38 3.98 -3.03 -5.80
C ILE A 38 4.73 -1.81 -6.32
N PHE A 39 4.96 -0.82 -5.46
CA PHE A 39 5.71 0.37 -5.88
C PHE A 39 6.43 1.10 -4.74
N THR A 40 7.51 1.82 -5.06
CA THR A 40 8.12 2.79 -4.13
C THR A 40 8.10 4.20 -4.70
N ILE A 41 8.07 5.18 -3.79
CA ILE A 41 8.22 6.60 -4.10
C ILE A 41 9.46 7.15 -3.37
N GLY A 42 10.33 7.86 -4.09
CA GLY A 42 11.54 8.46 -3.56
C GLY A 42 12.71 7.47 -3.48
N ASN A 43 12.79 6.70 -2.40
CA ASN A 43 13.89 5.74 -2.24
C ASN A 43 13.64 4.46 -3.05
N ARG A 44 14.64 4.06 -3.85
CA ARG A 44 14.63 2.77 -4.56
C ARG A 44 14.83 1.63 -3.58
N TYR A 45 14.20 0.50 -3.87
CA TYR A 45 14.52 -0.75 -3.20
C TYR A 45 15.92 -1.22 -3.61
N ALA A 46 16.83 -1.36 -2.65
CA ALA A 46 18.10 -2.05 -2.84
C ALA A 46 17.88 -3.54 -2.58
N LYS A 47 18.18 -4.41 -3.56
CA LYS A 47 18.04 -5.86 -3.46
C LYS A 47 18.72 -6.40 -2.19
N GLN A 48 18.01 -7.20 -1.39
CA GLN A 48 18.55 -7.80 -0.17
C GLN A 48 18.42 -9.33 -0.16
N ALA A 49 19.27 -9.99 0.64
CA ALA A 49 19.28 -11.44 0.81
C ALA A 49 18.01 -12.01 1.48
N CYS A 50 17.23 -11.20 2.21
CA CYS A 50 15.91 -11.59 2.74
C CYS A 50 14.83 -11.72 1.66
N ASP A 51 15.09 -11.29 0.43
CA ASP A 51 14.23 -11.53 -0.75
C ASP A 51 14.46 -12.94 -1.31
N THR A 52 14.52 -13.95 -0.42
CA THR A 52 14.77 -15.37 -0.74
C THR A 52 13.71 -15.99 -1.66
N HIS A 53 12.60 -15.29 -1.89
CA HIS A 53 11.52 -15.69 -2.80
C HIS A 53 11.39 -14.83 -4.05
N ASN A 54 12.31 -13.88 -4.29
CA ASN A 54 12.38 -13.08 -5.51
C ASN A 54 11.05 -12.35 -5.79
N ALA A 55 10.41 -11.78 -4.75
CA ALA A 55 9.07 -11.21 -4.85
C ALA A 55 9.01 -10.08 -5.89
N VAL A 56 10.09 -9.30 -5.99
CA VAL A 56 10.27 -8.23 -6.98
C VAL A 56 10.40 -8.77 -8.41
N ALA A 57 10.82 -10.02 -8.60
CA ALA A 57 10.84 -10.67 -9.92
C ALA A 57 9.51 -11.33 -10.28
N ALA A 58 8.68 -11.67 -9.28
CA ALA A 58 7.43 -12.40 -9.47
C ALA A 58 6.20 -11.49 -9.63
N MET A 59 6.30 -10.21 -9.26
CA MET A 59 5.19 -9.25 -9.29
C MET A 59 5.63 -7.93 -9.93
N PRO A 60 4.77 -7.24 -10.70
CA PRO A 60 5.11 -5.92 -11.24
C PRO A 60 5.55 -4.94 -10.15
N TYR A 61 6.76 -4.42 -10.31
CA TYR A 61 7.36 -3.44 -9.43
C TYR A 61 7.57 -2.12 -10.15
N PHE A 62 6.98 -1.05 -9.62
CA PHE A 62 7.12 0.30 -10.14
C PHE A 62 7.94 1.18 -9.18
N HIS A 63 8.67 2.12 -9.74
CA HIS A 63 9.40 3.10 -8.95
C HIS A 63 9.12 4.50 -9.48
N TYR A 64 8.83 5.42 -8.57
CA TYR A 64 8.58 6.82 -8.86
C TYR A 64 9.56 7.68 -8.07
N ASP A 65 10.16 8.68 -8.71
CA ASP A 65 11.12 9.55 -8.03
C ASP A 65 10.40 10.50 -7.05
N THR A 66 9.15 10.87 -7.34
CA THR A 66 8.37 11.81 -6.53
C THR A 66 6.91 11.39 -6.38
N PHE A 67 6.25 11.91 -5.34
CA PHE A 67 4.81 11.67 -5.13
C PHE A 67 3.96 12.24 -6.27
N ASP A 68 4.35 13.37 -6.87
CA ASP A 68 3.63 13.95 -8.01
C ASP A 68 3.69 13.05 -9.24
N ASP A 69 4.85 12.46 -9.50
CA ASP A 69 5.02 11.52 -10.60
C ASP A 69 4.17 10.26 -10.40
N PHE A 70 4.19 9.70 -9.19
CA PHE A 70 3.28 8.62 -8.80
C PHE A 70 1.82 9.00 -8.99
N TYR A 71 1.40 10.16 -8.48
CA TYR A 71 0.00 10.58 -8.49
C TYR A 71 -0.52 10.81 -9.92
N LYS A 72 0.33 11.34 -10.80
CA LYS A 72 0.04 11.50 -12.24
C LYS A 72 -0.18 10.15 -12.94
N HIS A 73 0.52 9.11 -12.50
CA HIS A 73 0.44 7.75 -13.05
C HIS A 73 -0.49 6.82 -12.28
N LEU A 74 -1.28 7.34 -11.33
CA LEU A 74 -2.27 6.54 -10.61
C LEU A 74 -3.22 5.86 -11.62
N PRO A 75 -3.43 4.53 -11.52
CA PRO A 75 -4.30 3.82 -12.46
C PRO A 75 -5.69 4.46 -12.55
N LYS A 76 -6.21 4.61 -13.77
CA LYS A 76 -7.51 5.24 -14.00
C LYS A 76 -8.61 4.49 -13.23
N GLY A 77 -9.39 5.25 -12.46
CA GLY A 77 -10.48 4.70 -11.65
C GLY A 77 -10.05 4.00 -10.36
N ALA A 78 -8.75 3.99 -10.03
CA ALA A 78 -8.28 3.57 -8.72
C ALA A 78 -8.36 4.72 -7.70
N MET A 79 -8.76 4.38 -6.47
CA MET A 79 -8.69 5.31 -5.34
C MET A 79 -7.33 5.18 -4.64
N LEU A 80 -6.67 6.30 -4.39
CA LEU A 80 -5.54 6.36 -3.46
C LEU A 80 -6.06 6.25 -2.02
N VAL A 81 -5.61 5.23 -1.28
CA VAL A 81 -5.92 5.00 0.14
C VAL A 81 -4.63 5.17 0.94
N GLY A 82 -4.54 6.23 1.75
CA GLY A 82 -3.40 6.42 2.65
C GLY A 82 -3.59 5.62 3.93
N VAL A 83 -2.53 4.96 4.39
CA VAL A 83 -2.49 4.27 5.69
C VAL A 83 -1.71 5.16 6.64
N GLU A 84 -2.43 5.89 7.49
CA GLU A 84 -1.85 6.92 8.35
C GLU A 84 -2.74 7.19 9.56
N MET A 85 -2.12 7.51 10.69
CA MET A 85 -2.80 7.98 11.90
C MET A 85 -3.15 9.48 11.70
N ASP A 86 -4.38 9.74 11.25
CA ASP A 86 -4.91 11.08 11.03
C ASP A 86 -6.34 11.14 11.58
N GLU A 87 -6.76 12.31 12.06
CA GLU A 87 -8.12 12.54 12.59
C GLU A 87 -9.22 12.29 11.54
N ARG A 88 -8.89 12.38 10.25
CA ARG A 88 -9.78 12.08 9.13
C ARG A 88 -9.75 10.60 8.73
N ALA A 89 -8.88 9.79 9.32
CA ALA A 89 -8.71 8.39 8.97
C ALA A 89 -9.81 7.53 9.59
N GLU A 90 -10.41 6.69 8.74
CA GLU A 90 -11.45 5.76 9.17
C GLU A 90 -10.85 4.53 9.86
N PRO A 91 -11.52 3.98 10.89
CA PRO A 91 -11.09 2.73 11.51
C PRO A 91 -11.12 1.57 10.51
N LEU A 92 -10.01 0.84 10.41
CA LEU A 92 -9.84 -0.27 9.49
C LEU A 92 -10.90 -1.35 9.72
N GLU A 93 -11.28 -1.58 10.97
CA GLU A 93 -12.28 -2.56 11.40
C GLU A 93 -13.63 -2.36 10.69
N THR A 94 -14.01 -1.11 10.44
CA THR A 94 -15.27 -0.73 9.76
C THR A 94 -15.06 -0.20 8.35
N PHE A 95 -13.81 -0.08 7.89
CA PHE A 95 -13.47 0.44 6.58
C PHE A 95 -13.88 -0.54 5.47
N HIS A 96 -14.64 -0.04 4.51
CA HIS A 96 -14.95 -0.78 3.28
C HIS A 96 -13.85 -0.49 2.25
N HIS A 97 -13.12 -1.52 1.82
CA HIS A 97 -12.08 -1.33 0.82
C HIS A 97 -12.69 -1.04 -0.56
N PRO A 98 -12.16 -0.05 -1.32
CA PRO A 98 -12.56 0.12 -2.71
C PRO A 98 -12.15 -1.10 -3.54
N LYS A 99 -12.98 -1.47 -4.53
CA LYS A 99 -12.64 -2.55 -5.48
C LYS A 99 -11.34 -2.25 -6.22
N ARG A 100 -11.14 -0.99 -6.62
CA ARG A 100 -9.93 -0.54 -7.32
C ARG A 100 -9.23 0.50 -6.47
N CYS A 101 -8.11 0.14 -5.85
CA CYS A 101 -7.36 1.10 -5.03
C CYS A 101 -5.86 0.86 -5.05
N VAL A 102 -5.14 1.87 -4.58
CA VAL A 102 -3.72 1.80 -4.32
C VAL A 102 -3.51 2.23 -2.88
N TYR A 103 -2.95 1.34 -2.07
CA TYR A 103 -2.60 1.64 -0.69
C TYR A 103 -1.22 2.30 -0.66
N LEU A 104 -1.12 3.41 0.06
CA LEU A 104 0.13 4.14 0.24
C LEU A 104 0.48 4.19 1.72
N LEU A 105 1.68 3.69 2.03
CA LEU A 105 2.27 3.68 3.36
C LEU A 105 3.34 4.78 3.47
N GLY A 106 3.45 5.37 4.65
CA GLY A 106 4.49 6.34 5.01
C GLY A 106 5.80 5.70 5.45
N ALA A 107 6.84 6.51 5.61
CA ALA A 107 8.10 6.07 6.23
C ALA A 107 7.93 5.96 7.75
N GLU A 108 8.68 5.06 8.40
CA GLU A 108 8.54 4.83 9.85
C GLU A 108 8.78 6.10 10.70
N ASP A 109 9.70 6.96 10.29
CA ASP A 109 10.08 8.14 11.07
C ASP A 109 9.13 9.33 10.87
N HIS A 110 8.48 9.43 9.70
CA HIS A 110 7.82 10.66 9.23
C HIS A 110 6.39 10.44 8.70
N GLY A 111 5.93 9.19 8.62
CA GLY A 111 4.65 8.86 8.04
C GLY A 111 4.53 9.27 6.58
N LEU A 112 3.29 9.51 6.15
CA LEU A 112 2.95 10.09 4.86
C LEU A 112 3.26 11.58 4.85
N SER A 113 3.76 12.06 3.71
CA SER A 113 3.85 13.50 3.50
C SER A 113 2.47 14.16 3.56
N LYS A 114 2.38 15.40 4.07
CA LYS A 114 1.11 16.17 4.10
C LYS A 114 0.38 16.16 2.75
N LYS A 115 1.14 16.29 1.68
CA LYS A 115 0.65 16.22 0.30
C LYS A 115 0.01 14.86 -0.03
N ALA A 116 0.63 13.76 0.39
CA ALA A 116 0.08 12.43 0.19
C ALA A 116 -1.21 12.23 0.99
N ILE A 117 -1.28 12.75 2.21
CA ILE A 117 -2.49 12.73 3.04
C ILE A 117 -3.61 13.53 2.37
N GLU A 118 -3.35 14.76 1.95
CA GLU A 118 -4.34 15.64 1.29
C GLU A 118 -4.84 15.09 -0.05
N LYS A 119 -4.00 14.40 -0.81
CA LYS A 119 -4.35 13.82 -2.11
C LYS A 119 -4.94 12.41 -2.01
N SER A 120 -4.88 11.79 -0.83
CA SER A 120 -5.52 10.50 -0.60
C SER A 120 -7.03 10.67 -0.64
N HIS A 121 -7.70 9.79 -1.39
CA HIS A 121 -9.16 9.84 -1.48
C HIS A 121 -9.81 9.31 -0.21
N ARG A 122 -9.12 8.41 0.48
CA ARG A 122 -9.50 7.83 1.77
C ARG A 122 -8.25 7.68 2.62
N LEU A 123 -8.42 7.81 3.92
CA LEU A 123 -7.40 7.53 4.91
C LEU A 123 -7.92 6.43 5.82
N VAL A 124 -7.06 5.48 6.16
CA VAL A 124 -7.40 4.36 7.03
C VAL A 124 -6.36 4.22 8.12
N GLN A 125 -6.82 3.90 9.32
CA GLN A 125 -6.00 3.64 10.49
C GLN A 125 -6.59 2.47 11.28
N PHE A 126 -5.79 1.82 12.12
CA PHE A 126 -6.26 0.81 13.05
C PHE A 126 -5.82 1.18 14.47
N SER A 127 -6.52 0.67 15.47
CA SER A 127 -6.23 1.04 16.86
C SER A 127 -4.87 0.47 17.31
N SER A 128 -3.95 1.36 17.68
CA SER A 128 -2.67 1.01 18.28
C SER A 128 -2.18 2.11 19.22
N THR A 129 -1.55 1.74 20.34
CA THR A 129 -1.02 2.72 21.32
C THR A 129 0.11 3.56 20.74
N TYR A 130 0.92 2.98 19.84
CA TYR A 130 2.03 3.63 19.16
C TYR A 130 2.02 3.25 17.69
N SER A 131 2.70 4.03 16.84
CA SER A 131 2.88 3.71 15.44
C SER A 131 3.56 2.34 15.27
N LEU A 132 2.95 1.46 14.49
CA LEU A 132 3.55 0.17 14.15
C LEU A 132 4.63 0.34 13.08
N ASN A 133 5.50 -0.66 13.00
CA ASN A 133 6.38 -0.87 11.85
C ASN A 133 5.56 -0.85 10.54
N VAL A 134 6.10 -0.20 9.51
CA VAL A 134 5.39 0.02 8.25
C VAL A 134 5.01 -1.27 7.52
N ALA A 135 5.87 -2.28 7.57
CA ALA A 135 5.58 -3.57 6.93
C ALA A 135 4.48 -4.33 7.67
N VAL A 136 4.43 -4.21 9.00
CA VAL A 136 3.36 -4.75 9.84
C VAL A 136 2.04 -4.04 9.54
N ALA A 137 2.04 -2.70 9.51
CA ALA A 137 0.85 -1.92 9.18
C ALA A 137 0.29 -2.28 7.79
N GLY A 138 1.17 -2.38 6.78
CA GLY A 138 0.79 -2.86 5.45
C GLY A 138 0.21 -4.26 5.46
N SER A 139 0.83 -5.19 6.20
CA SER A 139 0.34 -6.57 6.32
C SER A 139 -1.04 -6.66 6.98
N ILE A 140 -1.33 -5.82 7.99
CA ILE A 140 -2.65 -5.74 8.63
C ILE A 140 -3.70 -5.26 7.64
N VAL A 141 -3.42 -4.21 6.87
CA VAL A 141 -4.34 -3.68 5.86
C VAL A 141 -4.62 -4.72 4.75
N LEU A 142 -3.59 -5.45 4.33
CA LEU A 142 -3.73 -6.51 3.34
C LEU A 142 -4.54 -7.70 3.86
N TYR A 143 -4.34 -8.07 5.13
CA TYR A 143 -5.15 -9.07 5.81
C TYR A 143 -6.61 -8.66 5.89
N ASP A 144 -6.88 -7.43 6.32
CA ASP A 144 -8.23 -6.89 6.42
C ASP A 144 -8.93 -6.81 5.06
N ARG A 145 -8.18 -6.52 3.98
CA ARG A 145 -8.74 -6.60 2.62
C ARG A 145 -9.19 -8.02 2.25
N GLY A 146 -8.49 -9.02 2.74
CA GLY A 146 -8.72 -10.44 2.47
C GLY A 146 -9.97 -11.02 3.15
N ILE A 147 -10.45 -10.44 4.26
CA ILE A 147 -11.56 -10.99 5.06
C ILE A 147 -12.97 -10.78 4.46
N GLY A 148 -13.08 -10.43 3.18
CA GLY A 148 -14.35 -10.45 2.44
C GLY A 148 -15.37 -9.36 2.83
N LYS A 149 -14.93 -8.24 3.41
CA LYS A 149 -15.79 -7.08 3.68
C LYS A 149 -16.47 -6.56 2.40
N PRO A 150 -17.68 -5.97 2.50
CA PRO A 150 -18.31 -5.31 1.35
C PRO A 150 -17.36 -4.30 0.70
N ARG A 151 -17.21 -4.38 -0.62
CA ARG A 151 -16.36 -3.47 -1.41
C ARG A 151 -17.20 -2.60 -2.32
N PHE A 152 -16.82 -1.33 -2.47
CA PHE A 152 -17.55 -0.37 -3.28
C PHE A 152 -16.76 0.07 -4.52
N ILE A 153 -17.48 0.62 -5.50
CA ILE A 153 -16.94 1.27 -6.69
C ILE A 153 -17.20 2.77 -6.51
N ARG A 154 -16.22 3.62 -6.86
CA ARG A 154 -16.34 5.08 -6.84
C ARG A 154 -17.45 5.57 -7.77
#